data_AF-A0A1F7TND5-F1
#
_entry.id   AF-A0A1F7TND5-F1
#
_cell.length_a   1.000
_cell.length_b   1.000
_cell.length_c   1.000
_cell.angle_alpha   90.00
_cell.angle_beta   90.00
_cell.angle_gamma   90.00
#
_symmetry.space_group_name_H-M   'P 1'
#
loop_
_entity.id
_entity.type
_entity.pdbx_description
1 polymer ?
#
loop_
_entity_poly.entity_id
_entity_poly.type
_entity_poly.pdbx_seq_one_letter_code
_entity_poly.pdbx_strand_id
1 'polypeptide(L)'
;MTTYRVNQVTTVDFLQGKRDVTTKVIWEGADLDDLSRKYPPSSVFGADPLGHNEVEDGCIRFDHEFERKAEDGAWETIPDPRTRKDKSLTAYERAIDEENRRDFPGDFYDPDDEDEELESEPAVAEADAD
;
A
#
# COMPACT_ATOMS: atom_id res chain seq x y z
N MET A 1 -25.79 -15.81 8.43
CA MET A 1 -25.20 -14.96 7.37
C MET A 1 -24.08 -14.18 8.03
N THR A 2 -22.85 -14.33 7.55
CA THR A 2 -21.68 -13.69 8.15
C THR A 2 -21.67 -12.20 7.79
N THR A 3 -21.56 -11.34 8.78
CA THR A 3 -21.46 -9.88 8.60
C THR A 3 -20.04 -9.43 8.91
N TYR A 4 -19.55 -8.49 8.13
CA TYR A 4 -18.23 -7.89 8.26
C TYR A 4 -18.38 -6.38 8.43
N ARG A 5 -17.39 -5.75 9.05
CA ARG A 5 -17.26 -4.29 9.08
C ARG A 5 -15.81 -3.85 9.01
N VAL A 6 -15.62 -2.61 8.57
CA VAL A 6 -14.33 -1.92 8.59
C VAL A 6 -14.44 -0.75 9.53
N ASN A 7 -13.54 -0.71 10.51
CA ASN A 7 -13.38 0.38 11.45
C ASN A 7 -12.20 1.24 11.00
N GLN A 8 -12.41 2.53 10.81
CA GLN A 8 -11.34 3.51 10.74
C GLN A 8 -11.00 3.93 12.17
N VAL A 9 -9.75 3.70 12.56
CA VAL A 9 -9.17 4.15 13.83
C VAL A 9 -8.37 5.41 13.53
N THR A 10 -8.83 6.52 14.08
CA THR A 10 -8.12 7.81 13.98
C THR A 10 -7.42 8.08 15.31
N THR A 11 -6.08 8.12 15.27
CA THR A 11 -5.25 8.53 16.40
C THR A 11 -4.77 9.96 16.17
N VAL A 12 -5.05 10.84 17.13
CA VAL A 12 -4.55 12.21 17.15
C VAL A 12 -3.57 12.35 18.33
N ASP A 13 -2.35 12.75 18.03
CA ASP A 13 -1.25 12.91 18.99
C ASP A 13 -0.49 14.22 18.71
N PHE A 14 -1.02 15.33 19.23
CA PHE A 14 -0.29 16.59 19.24
C PHE A 14 0.67 16.61 20.43
N LEU A 15 1.84 17.25 20.26
CA LEU A 15 3.03 17.31 21.14
C LEU A 15 2.84 17.76 22.62
N GLN A 16 1.65 17.64 23.20
CA GLN A 16 1.31 18.06 24.58
C GLN A 16 0.54 16.99 25.38
N GLY A 17 0.71 15.71 25.05
CA GLY A 17 0.52 14.62 26.02
C GLY A 17 -0.90 14.08 26.18
N LYS A 18 -1.80 14.33 25.23
CA LYS A 18 -3.11 13.66 25.18
C LYS A 18 -3.32 13.03 23.82
N ARG A 19 -3.12 11.71 23.78
CA ARG A 19 -3.48 10.86 22.65
C ARG A 19 -5.00 10.67 22.65
N ASP A 20 -5.67 11.17 21.62
CA ASP A 20 -7.09 10.95 21.40
C ASP A 20 -7.28 9.88 20.32
N VAL A 21 -7.99 8.81 20.66
CA VAL A 21 -8.29 7.71 19.73
C VAL A 21 -9.80 7.66 19.50
N THR A 22 -10.21 7.70 18.23
CA THR A 22 -11.60 7.58 17.83
C THR A 22 -11.76 6.46 16.81
N THR A 23 -12.88 5.73 16.90
CA THR A 23 -13.17 4.62 15.99
C THR A 23 -14.50 4.88 15.30
N LYS A 24 -14.54 4.70 13.98
CA LYS A 24 -15.73 4.88 13.16
C LYS A 24 -15.92 3.71 12.20
N VAL A 25 -17.12 3.15 12.15
CA VAL A 25 -17.49 2.18 11.10
C VAL A 25 -17.61 2.92 9.77
N ILE A 26 -16.78 2.57 8.78
CA ILE A 26 -16.81 3.17 7.44
C ILE A 26 -17.46 2.27 6.39
N TRP A 27 -17.62 0.99 6.70
CA TRP A 27 -18.34 0.02 5.90
C TRP A 27 -18.84 -1.12 6.80
N GLU A 28 -20.03 -1.63 6.51
CA GLU A 28 -20.60 -2.82 7.12
C GLU A 28 -21.41 -3.56 6.04
N GLY A 29 -21.21 -4.87 5.93
CA GLY A 29 -21.85 -5.66 4.88
C GLY A 29 -21.50 -7.14 4.97
N ALA A 30 -22.18 -7.96 4.17
CA ALA A 30 -21.91 -9.40 4.08
C ALA A 30 -21.12 -9.79 2.81
N ASP A 31 -21.02 -8.88 1.84
CA ASP A 31 -20.38 -9.13 0.55
C ASP A 31 -18.96 -8.55 0.52
N LEU A 32 -17.95 -9.43 0.54
CA LEU A 32 -16.55 -9.03 0.45
C LEU A 32 -16.17 -8.54 -0.96
N ASP A 33 -16.94 -8.88 -1.99
CA ASP A 33 -16.74 -8.32 -3.34
C ASP A 33 -17.21 -6.86 -3.41
N ASP A 34 -18.26 -6.49 -2.67
CA ASP A 34 -18.64 -5.09 -2.47
C ASP A 34 -17.53 -4.32 -1.76
N LEU A 35 -17.03 -4.86 -0.64
CA LEU A 35 -15.90 -4.26 0.09
C LEU A 35 -14.69 -4.03 -0.83
N SER A 36 -14.28 -5.06 -1.57
CA SER A 36 -13.11 -5.01 -2.45
C SER A 36 -13.31 -4.09 -3.66
N ARG A 37 -14.55 -3.86 -4.11
CA ARG A 37 -14.84 -2.87 -5.16
C ARG A 37 -14.84 -1.45 -4.63
N LYS A 38 -15.38 -1.24 -3.42
CA LYS A 38 -15.48 0.09 -2.80
C LYS A 38 -14.12 0.58 -2.31
N TYR A 39 -13.29 -0.34 -1.81
CA TYR A 39 -11.95 -0.06 -1.29
C TYR A 39 -10.94 -1.05 -1.87
N PRO A 40 -10.60 -0.94 -3.17
CA PRO A 40 -9.70 -1.89 -3.82
C PRO A 40 -8.34 -1.92 -3.12
N PRO A 41 -7.85 -3.10 -2.70
CA PRO A 41 -6.54 -3.19 -2.07
C PRO A 41 -5.44 -2.90 -3.10
N SER A 42 -4.40 -2.20 -2.67
CA SER A 42 -3.25 -1.85 -3.51
C SER A 42 -1.96 -2.33 -2.87
N SER A 43 -1.04 -2.85 -3.69
CA SER A 43 0.33 -3.14 -3.26
C SER A 43 1.27 -1.95 -3.43
N VAL A 44 0.82 -0.87 -4.09
CA VAL A 44 1.62 0.35 -4.25
C VAL A 44 1.53 1.15 -2.95
N PHE A 45 2.68 1.44 -2.35
CA PHE A 45 2.76 2.22 -1.11
C PHE A 45 2.08 3.58 -1.28
N GLY A 46 1.18 3.93 -0.36
CA GLY A 46 0.39 5.16 -0.40
C GLY A 46 -0.85 5.13 -1.31
N ALA A 47 -1.07 4.06 -2.08
CA ALA A 47 -2.22 3.96 -2.99
C ALA A 47 -3.39 3.12 -2.45
N ASP A 48 -3.20 2.36 -1.35
CA ASP A 48 -4.29 1.60 -0.73
C ASP A 48 -5.22 2.52 0.05
N PRO A 49 -6.52 2.62 -0.29
CA PRO A 49 -7.47 3.48 0.40
C PRO A 49 -7.73 3.10 1.87
N LEU A 50 -7.43 1.85 2.28
CA LEU A 50 -7.47 1.41 3.67
C LEU A 50 -6.07 1.11 4.23
N GLY A 51 -5.01 1.45 3.49
CA GLY A 51 -3.65 1.40 3.98
C GLY A 51 -3.42 2.39 5.13
N HIS A 52 -2.28 2.24 5.80
CA HIS A 52 -1.84 3.21 6.79
C HIS A 52 -1.67 4.59 6.13
N ASN A 53 -2.22 5.62 6.76
CA ASN A 53 -2.10 7.00 6.29
C ASN A 53 -1.87 7.92 7.48
N GLU A 54 -0.98 8.89 7.32
CA GLU A 54 -0.67 9.87 8.35
C GLU A 54 -0.55 11.29 7.77
N VAL A 55 -0.84 12.28 8.62
CA VAL A 55 -0.79 13.70 8.30
C VAL A 55 -0.03 14.41 9.42
N GLU A 56 0.67 15.50 9.06
CA GLU A 56 1.45 16.34 10.00
C GLU A 56 2.50 15.52 10.77
N ASP A 57 3.39 14.82 10.07
CA ASP A 57 4.49 14.03 10.65
C ASP A 57 4.02 13.00 11.70
N GLY A 58 2.88 12.35 11.45
CA GLY A 58 2.33 11.32 12.34
C GLY A 58 1.45 11.86 13.48
N CYS A 59 1.20 13.18 13.54
CA CYS A 59 0.30 13.76 14.54
C CYS A 59 -1.15 13.28 14.35
N ILE A 60 -1.57 12.99 13.12
CA ILE A 60 -2.86 12.37 12.83
C ILE A 60 -2.60 11.09 12.04
N ARG A 61 -3.02 9.94 12.58
CA ARG A 61 -2.89 8.63 11.95
C ARG A 61 -4.26 8.01 11.71
N PHE A 62 -4.42 7.43 10.53
CA PHE A 62 -5.60 6.70 10.10
C PHE A 62 -5.20 5.25 9.84
N ASP A 63 -5.70 4.36 10.69
CA ASP A 63 -5.54 2.91 10.57
C ASP A 63 -6.91 2.27 10.33
N HIS A 64 -6.91 1.05 9.78
CA HIS A 64 -8.13 0.32 9.50
C HIS A 64 -8.09 -1.08 10.09
N GLU A 65 -9.17 -1.45 10.76
CA GLU A 65 -9.36 -2.78 11.35
C GLU A 65 -10.56 -3.46 10.67
N PHE A 66 -10.35 -4.72 10.28
CA PHE A 66 -11.39 -5.55 9.71
C PHE A 66 -11.95 -6.45 10.79
N GLU A 67 -13.27 -6.51 10.87
CA GLU A 67 -13.94 -7.35 11.85
C GLU A 67 -15.04 -8.20 11.22
N ARG A 68 -15.26 -9.38 11.79
CA ARG A 68 -16.32 -10.30 11.44
C ARG A 68 -17.22 -10.54 12.65
N LYS A 69 -18.53 -10.60 12.42
CA LYS A 69 -19.49 -10.96 13.45
C LYS A 69 -19.48 -12.47 13.69
N ALA A 70 -19.15 -12.86 14.92
CA ALA A 70 -19.18 -14.23 15.40
C ALA A 70 -20.62 -14.72 15.64
N GLU A 71 -20.78 -16.03 15.87
CA GLU A 71 -22.09 -16.67 16.06
C GLU A 71 -22.81 -16.18 17.33
N ASP A 72 -22.05 -15.80 18.36
CA ASP A 72 -22.55 -15.21 19.60
C ASP A 72 -22.92 -13.72 19.47
N GLY A 73 -22.69 -13.14 18.29
CA GLY A 73 -22.95 -11.73 17.97
C GLY A 73 -21.82 -10.78 18.31
N ALA A 74 -20.69 -11.25 18.87
CA ALA A 74 -19.49 -10.45 19.10
C ALA A 74 -18.79 -10.12 17.77
N TRP A 75 -17.98 -9.05 17.79
CA TRP A 75 -17.11 -8.70 16.66
C TRP A 75 -15.70 -9.18 16.96
N GLU A 76 -15.11 -9.88 15.99
CA GLU A 76 -13.74 -10.40 16.07
C GLU A 76 -12.89 -9.74 15.00
N THR A 77 -11.71 -9.24 15.37
CA THR A 77 -10.71 -8.75 14.41
C THR A 77 -10.23 -9.89 13.53
N ILE A 78 -10.18 -9.64 12.23
CA ILE A 78 -9.71 -10.57 11.22
C ILE A 78 -8.62 -9.92 10.34
N PRO A 79 -7.78 -10.71 9.65
CA PRO A 79 -6.92 -10.19 8.59
C PRO A 79 -7.76 -9.52 7.50
N ASP A 80 -7.14 -8.64 6.71
CA ASP A 80 -7.77 -7.98 5.57
C ASP A 80 -8.41 -9.02 4.63
N PRO A 81 -9.75 -9.07 4.52
CA PRO A 81 -10.45 -10.04 3.70
C PRO A 81 -10.58 -9.59 2.24
N ARG A 82 -10.11 -8.39 1.90
CA ARG A 82 -10.21 -7.83 0.55
C ARG A 82 -9.40 -8.65 -0.43
N THR A 83 -9.92 -8.78 -1.64
CA THR A 83 -9.23 -9.47 -2.73
C THR A 83 -9.17 -8.57 -3.95
N ARG A 84 -7.96 -8.38 -4.48
CA ARG A 84 -7.77 -7.69 -5.77
C ARG A 84 -8.13 -8.63 -6.91
N LYS A 85 -9.23 -8.34 -7.64
CA LYS A 85 -9.62 -9.13 -8.82
C LYS A 85 -8.80 -8.79 -10.06
N ASP A 86 -8.45 -7.53 -10.25
CA ASP A 86 -7.64 -7.04 -11.37
C ASP A 86 -6.22 -6.75 -10.90
N LYS A 87 -5.23 -7.51 -11.37
CA LYS A 87 -3.83 -7.35 -10.98
C LYS A 87 -3.13 -6.18 -11.67
N SER A 88 -3.77 -5.55 -12.66
CA SER A 88 -3.17 -4.40 -13.36
C SER A 88 -3.25 -3.15 -12.50
N LEU A 89 -2.19 -2.33 -12.54
CA LEU A 89 -2.17 -1.04 -11.86
C LEU A 89 -3.07 -0.05 -12.57
N THR A 90 -3.95 0.58 -11.80
CA THR A 90 -4.75 1.71 -12.25
C THR A 90 -3.84 2.88 -12.64
N ALA A 91 -4.37 3.86 -13.39
CA ALA A 91 -3.61 5.06 -13.73
C ALA A 91 -3.15 5.84 -12.48
N TYR A 92 -3.97 5.85 -11.42
CA TYR A 92 -3.64 6.46 -10.15
C TYR A 92 -2.47 5.74 -9.45
N GLU A 93 -2.54 4.42 -9.33
CA GLU A 93 -1.47 3.63 -8.73
C GLU A 93 -0.17 3.75 -9.53
N ARG A 94 -0.24 3.79 -10.87
CA ARG A 94 0.95 4.00 -11.71
C ARG A 94 1.61 5.35 -11.46
N ALA A 95 0.82 6.41 -11.27
CA ALA A 95 1.37 7.74 -10.99
C ALA A 95 2.08 7.78 -9.62
N ILE A 96 1.49 7.15 -8.60
CA ILE A 96 2.11 7.04 -7.26
C ILE A 96 3.36 6.18 -7.31
N ASP A 97 3.32 5.05 -7.99
CA ASP A 97 4.44 4.13 -8.14
C ASP A 97 5.62 4.81 -8.87
N GLU A 98 5.35 5.62 -9.90
CA GLU A 98 6.36 6.43 -10.59
C GLU A 98 6.96 7.52 -9.70
N GLU A 99 6.13 8.21 -8.91
CA GLU A 99 6.60 9.21 -7.93
C GLU A 99 7.47 8.57 -6.85
N ASN A 100 7.02 7.45 -6.26
CA ASN A 100 7.79 6.71 -5.26
C ASN A 100 9.15 6.27 -5.80
N ARG A 101 9.22 5.75 -7.04
CA ARG A 101 10.49 5.38 -7.67
C ARG A 101 11.43 6.57 -7.89
N ARG A 102 10.88 7.74 -8.20
CA ARG A 102 11.67 8.96 -8.38
C ARG A 102 12.23 9.46 -7.05
N ASP A 103 11.41 9.42 -6.01
CA ASP A 103 11.73 10.03 -4.71
C ASP A 103 12.56 9.07 -3.82
N PHE A 104 12.38 7.76 -3.98
CA PHE A 104 13.09 6.71 -3.24
C PHE A 104 13.68 5.63 -4.16
N PRO A 105 14.59 5.98 -5.09
CA PRO A 105 15.08 5.04 -6.10
C PRO A 105 15.77 3.79 -5.51
N GLY A 106 16.39 3.90 -4.33
CA GLY A 106 17.07 2.80 -3.65
C GLY A 106 16.16 1.71 -3.09
N ASP A 107 14.88 2.02 -2.83
CA ASP A 107 13.90 1.03 -2.33
C ASP A 107 13.40 0.10 -3.45
N PHE A 108 13.63 0.49 -4.71
CA PHE A 108 13.26 -0.26 -5.91
C PHE A 108 14.48 -0.81 -6.65
N TYR A 109 15.68 -0.60 -6.10
CA TYR A 109 16.91 -1.13 -6.64
C TYR A 109 17.15 -2.54 -6.10
N ASP A 110 17.18 -3.54 -6.97
CA ASP A 110 17.63 -4.87 -6.60
C ASP A 110 19.14 -4.95 -6.90
N PRO A 111 20.02 -5.00 -5.88
CA PRO A 111 21.46 -5.11 -6.10
C PRO A 111 21.84 -6.46 -6.74
N ASP A 112 20.96 -7.47 -6.78
CA ASP A 112 21.19 -8.72 -7.51
C ASP A 112 20.87 -8.59 -9.02
N ASP A 113 20.29 -7.47 -9.48
CA ASP A 113 20.16 -7.11 -10.90
C ASP A 113 21.44 -6.41 -11.44
N GLU A 114 22.44 -6.20 -10.58
CA GLU A 114 23.76 -5.66 -10.96
C GLU A 114 24.78 -6.79 -11.18
N ASP A 115 24.70 -7.49 -12.31
CA ASP A 115 25.86 -8.17 -12.91
C ASP A 115 25.55 -8.58 -14.37
N GLU A 116 25.16 -7.61 -15.21
CA GLU A 116 25.65 -7.67 -16.60
C GLU A 116 26.99 -6.93 -16.62
N GLU A 117 28.03 -7.67 -16.23
CA GLU A 117 29.42 -7.32 -16.53
C GLU A 117 29.49 -6.93 -18.01
N LEU A 118 29.70 -5.64 -18.28
CA LEU A 118 30.25 -5.19 -19.56
C LEU A 118 31.72 -5.66 -19.61
N GLU A 119 31.94 -6.97 -19.78
CA GLU A 119 33.25 -7.55 -20.09
C GLU A 119 33.73 -7.02 -21.45
N SER A 120 34.50 -5.94 -21.38
CA SER A 120 35.68 -5.58 -22.17
C SER A 120 36.01 -6.30 -23.50
N GLU A 121 35.90 -5.50 -24.59
CA GLU A 121 36.84 -5.28 -25.72
C GLU A 121 37.12 -6.44 -26.74
N PRO A 122 37.79 -6.26 -27.92
CA PRO A 122 38.42 -5.07 -28.54
C PRO A 122 38.26 -4.92 -30.10
N ALA A 123 38.90 -3.86 -30.63
CA ALA A 123 39.62 -3.76 -31.93
C ALA A 123 38.89 -3.34 -33.23
N VAL A 124 39.21 -2.13 -33.72
CA VAL A 124 39.41 -1.79 -35.14
C VAL A 124 40.08 -0.40 -35.22
N ALA A 125 41.03 -0.06 -36.09
CA ALA A 125 41.74 -0.74 -37.15
C ALA A 125 43.03 0.06 -37.40
N GLU A 126 44.14 -0.61 -37.72
CA GLU A 126 45.24 0.05 -38.44
C GLU A 126 44.70 0.59 -39.76
N ALA A 127 44.97 1.86 -40.05
CA ALA A 127 44.80 2.42 -41.38
C ALA A 127 46.17 2.96 -41.83
N ASP A 128 46.72 2.26 -42.81
CA ASP A 128 47.92 2.60 -43.58
C ASP A 128 47.99 4.09 -43.95
N ALA A 129 49.19 4.65 -43.77
CA ALA A 129 49.59 5.92 -44.34
C ALA A 129 50.32 5.67 -45.68
N ASP A 130 49.84 6.31 -46.75
CA ASP A 130 50.60 6.57 -47.98
C ASP A 130 50.91 8.06 -48.07
#